data_AF-A0A353GP97-F1
#
_entry.id   AF-A0A353GP97-F1
#
_cell.length_a   1.000
_cell.length_b   1.000
_cell.length_c   1.000
_cell.angle_alpha   90.00
_cell.angle_beta   90.00
_cell.angle_gamma   90.00
#
_symmetry.space_group_name_H-M   'P 1'
#
loop_
_entity.id
_entity.type
_entity.pdbx_description
1 polymer ?
#
loop_
_entity_poly.entity_id
_entity_poly.type
_entity_poly.pdbx_seq_one_letter_code
_entity_poly.pdbx_strand_id
1 'polypeptide(L)'
;MTKRQKVRKAILLISFLLFPITIFYLSPFLIIMAGLEGIISGSFIMFGVLLLVSFFLGRVFCGWVCPAGGLQDCCSMVSGKEVKGGWRNLIKYLIWIPWLTSIALIIITAGGIKKINMLYCTDHGISVSGLWSYIPYLVVIALFVILSLLFGKRSACHYICWMAPFMV
;
A
#
# COMPACT_ATOMS: atom_id res chain seq x y z
N MET A 1 -0.44 27.36 -8.99
CA MET A 1 -0.29 26.21 -8.06
C MET A 1 0.24 26.71 -6.73
N THR A 2 -0.48 26.49 -5.62
CA THR A 2 -0.10 27.03 -4.29
C THR A 2 1.18 26.37 -3.74
N LYS A 3 1.93 27.05 -2.86
CA LYS A 3 3.17 26.50 -2.23
C LYS A 3 2.92 25.12 -1.59
N ARG A 4 1.80 24.96 -0.89
CA ARG A 4 1.39 23.69 -0.27
C ARG A 4 1.25 22.54 -1.27
N GLN A 5 0.68 22.81 -2.45
CA GLN A 5 0.50 21.79 -3.49
C GLN A 5 1.82 21.40 -4.18
N LYS A 6 2.77 22.34 -4.30
CA LYS A 6 4.14 22.03 -4.75
C LYS A 6 4.84 21.07 -3.79
N VAL A 7 4.81 21.38 -2.50
CA VAL A 7 5.42 20.53 -1.46
C VAL A 7 4.80 19.13 -1.44
N ARG A 8 3.47 19.04 -1.47
CA ARG A 8 2.77 17.74 -1.50
C ARG A 8 3.21 16.88 -2.70
N LYS A 9 3.24 17.46 -3.90
CA LYS A 9 3.67 16.74 -5.11
C LYS A 9 5.14 16.31 -5.03
N ALA A 10 6.01 17.14 -4.45
CA ALA A 10 7.42 16.81 -4.27
C ALA A 10 7.59 15.62 -3.30
N ILE A 11 6.89 15.61 -2.16
CA ILE A 11 6.95 14.51 -1.20
C ILE A 11 6.44 13.20 -1.82
N LEU A 12 5.34 13.26 -2.57
CA LEU A 12 4.82 12.08 -3.28
C LEU A 12 5.77 11.56 -4.35
N LEU A 13 6.47 12.46 -5.06
CA LEU A 13 7.49 12.08 -6.04
C LEU A 13 8.67 11.39 -5.36
N ILE A 14 9.20 11.97 -4.28
CA ILE A 14 10.27 11.35 -3.48
C ILE A 14 9.83 9.98 -2.96
N SER A 15 8.60 9.88 -2.47
CA SER A 15 8.04 8.62 -1.99
C SER A 15 7.97 7.58 -3.10
N PHE A 16 7.54 7.97 -4.31
CA PHE A 16 7.55 7.10 -5.48
C PHE A 16 8.96 6.62 -5.86
N LEU A 17 9.98 7.48 -5.80
CA LEU A 17 11.37 7.08 -6.03
C LEU A 17 11.86 6.07 -4.97
N LEU A 18 11.39 6.18 -3.73
CA LEU A 18 11.68 5.24 -2.64
C LEU A 18 10.77 3.99 -2.64
N PHE A 19 9.84 3.87 -3.59
CA PHE A 19 8.94 2.73 -3.66
C PHE A 19 9.61 1.35 -3.69
N PRO A 20 10.68 1.11 -4.48
CA PRO A 20 11.35 -0.20 -4.50
C PRO A 20 11.97 -0.59 -3.16
N ILE A 21 12.22 0.36 -2.25
CA ILE A 21 12.75 0.09 -0.91
C ILE A 21 11.60 -0.18 0.07
N THR A 22 10.43 0.43 -0.14
CA THR A 22 9.30 0.43 0.81
C THR A 22 8.21 -0.60 0.50
N ILE A 23 8.18 -1.19 -0.71
CA ILE A 23 7.07 -2.03 -1.16
C ILE A 23 6.81 -3.26 -0.28
N PHE A 24 7.82 -3.89 0.33
CA PHE A 24 7.59 -5.05 1.20
C PHE A 24 6.91 -4.65 2.50
N TYR A 25 7.26 -3.50 3.07
CA TYR A 25 6.56 -2.96 4.25
C TYR A 25 5.09 -2.62 3.96
N LEU A 26 4.75 -2.33 2.69
CA LEU A 26 3.37 -2.06 2.25
C LEU A 26 2.66 -3.30 1.69
N SER A 27 3.29 -4.48 1.75
CA SER A 27 2.78 -5.72 1.15
C SER A 27 1.86 -6.50 2.12
N PRO A 28 0.61 -6.80 1.71
CA PRO A 28 -0.33 -7.60 2.49
C PRO A 28 0.08 -9.08 2.54
N PHE A 29 0.82 -9.53 1.52
CA PHE A 29 1.25 -10.91 1.37
C PHE A 29 2.28 -11.31 2.43
N LEU A 30 3.21 -10.41 2.77
CA LEU A 30 4.22 -10.67 3.81
C LEU A 30 3.62 -10.78 5.21
N ILE A 31 2.48 -10.15 5.46
CA ILE A 31 1.76 -10.30 6.72
C ILE A 31 1.19 -11.71 6.85
N ILE A 32 0.59 -12.21 5.77
CA ILE A 32 0.05 -13.57 5.72
C ILE A 32 1.17 -14.60 5.88
N MET A 33 2.25 -14.48 5.09
CA MET A 33 3.38 -15.41 5.12
C MET A 33 4.08 -15.42 6.49
N ALA A 34 4.40 -14.25 7.04
CA ALA A 34 5.00 -14.19 8.38
C ALA A 34 4.04 -14.69 9.47
N GLY A 35 2.75 -14.38 9.35
CA GLY A 35 1.73 -14.83 10.29
C GLY A 35 1.61 -16.36 10.34
N LEU A 36 1.71 -17.05 9.21
CA LEU A 36 1.69 -18.52 9.15
C LEU A 36 2.88 -19.15 9.91
N GLU A 37 4.02 -18.46 9.96
CA GLU A 37 5.18 -18.85 10.75
C GLU A 37 5.10 -18.38 12.22
N GLY A 38 4.05 -17.65 12.60
CA GLY A 38 3.90 -17.03 13.92
C GLY A 38 4.84 -15.84 14.14
N ILE A 39 5.27 -15.17 13.07
CA ILE A 39 6.21 -14.04 13.08
C ILE A 39 5.48 -12.74 12.82
N ILE A 40 5.74 -11.72 13.64
CA ILE A 40 5.36 -10.34 13.33
C ILE A 40 6.39 -9.75 12.37
N SER A 41 5.97 -9.48 11.13
CA SER A 41 6.78 -8.81 10.11
C SER A 41 6.78 -7.29 10.25
N GLY A 42 7.77 -6.63 9.64
CA GLY A 42 7.81 -5.17 9.53
C GLY A 42 6.58 -4.61 8.82
N SER A 43 6.01 -5.36 7.85
CA SER A 43 4.77 -5.00 7.18
C SER A 43 3.60 -4.93 8.17
N PHE A 44 3.45 -5.93 9.06
CA PHE A 44 2.38 -5.92 10.06
C PHE A 44 2.47 -4.68 10.97
N ILE A 45 3.69 -4.35 11.41
CA ILE A 45 3.95 -3.16 12.23
C ILE A 45 3.61 -1.88 11.45
N MET A 46 4.04 -1.79 10.19
CA MET A 46 3.73 -0.64 9.34
C MET A 46 2.22 -0.44 9.16
N PHE A 47 1.48 -1.51 8.92
CA PHE A 47 0.02 -1.45 8.84
C PHE A 47 -0.65 -1.07 10.17
N GLY A 48 -0.13 -1.57 11.31
CA GLY A 48 -0.59 -1.16 12.63
C GLY A 48 -0.37 0.33 12.89
N VAL A 49 0.82 0.85 12.58
CA VAL A 49 1.13 2.28 12.69
C VAL A 49 0.24 3.11 11.76
N LEU A 50 0.06 2.67 10.51
CA LEU A 50 -0.81 3.36 9.56
C LEU A 50 -2.26 3.41 10.05
N LEU A 51 -2.76 2.33 10.64
CA LEU A 51 -4.10 2.31 11.24
C LEU A 51 -4.22 3.33 12.39
N LEU A 52 -3.25 3.36 13.29
CA LEU A 52 -3.21 4.32 14.40
C LEU A 52 -3.14 5.76 13.90
N VAL A 53 -2.26 6.04 12.93
CA VAL A 53 -2.11 7.36 12.32
C VAL A 53 -3.39 7.77 11.60
N SER A 54 -4.02 6.85 10.89
CA SER A 54 -5.27 7.12 10.17
C SER A 54 -6.45 7.42 11.08
N PHE A 55 -6.46 6.90 12.31
CA PHE A 55 -7.47 7.30 13.30
C PHE A 55 -7.45 8.81 13.58
N PHE A 56 -6.27 9.44 13.57
CA PHE A 56 -6.12 10.89 13.82
C PHE A 56 -6.06 11.74 12.53
N LEU A 57 -5.43 11.21 11.48
CA LEU A 57 -5.08 11.97 10.27
C LEU A 57 -5.79 11.47 9.00
N GLY A 58 -6.61 10.42 9.08
CA GLY A 58 -7.37 9.88 7.95
C GLY A 58 -6.51 9.56 6.72
N ARG A 59 -6.87 10.14 5.57
CA ARG A 59 -6.23 9.92 4.25
C ARG A 59 -4.92 10.68 4.03
N VAL A 60 -4.36 11.33 5.06
CA VAL A 60 -3.14 12.14 4.90
C VAL A 60 -1.98 11.31 4.37
N PHE A 61 -1.77 10.07 4.84
CA PHE A 61 -0.71 9.21 4.33
C PHE A 61 -0.83 8.97 2.82
N CYS A 62 -2.00 8.52 2.37
CA CYS A 62 -2.30 8.32 0.93
C CYS A 62 -2.10 9.60 0.10
N GLY A 63 -2.41 10.77 0.66
CA GLY A 63 -2.32 12.06 -0.02
C GLY A 63 -0.93 12.69 -0.04
N TRP A 64 -0.03 12.29 0.85
CA TRP A 64 1.27 12.97 1.04
C TRP A 64 2.48 12.04 0.92
N VAL A 65 2.41 10.81 1.40
CA VAL A 65 3.57 9.92 1.59
C VAL A 65 3.45 8.62 0.79
N CYS A 66 2.25 8.22 0.38
CA CYS A 66 2.09 6.94 -0.31
C CYS A 66 2.78 6.93 -1.69
N PRO A 67 3.73 5.99 -1.94
CA PRO A 67 4.44 5.89 -3.21
C PRO A 67 3.52 5.58 -4.39
N ALA A 68 2.59 4.64 -4.20
CA ALA A 68 1.58 4.29 -5.19
C ALA A 68 0.63 5.47 -5.49
N GLY A 69 0.48 6.39 -4.54
CA GLY A 69 -0.19 7.65 -4.73
C GLY A 69 0.56 8.62 -5.65
N GLY A 70 1.87 8.74 -5.45
CA GLY A 70 2.75 9.54 -6.31
C GLY A 70 2.77 9.03 -7.75
N LEU A 71 2.83 7.71 -7.93
CA LEU A 71 2.71 7.06 -9.25
C LEU A 71 1.41 7.45 -9.97
N GLN A 72 0.27 7.34 -9.29
CA GLN A 72 -1.04 7.70 -9.86
C GLN A 72 -1.18 9.21 -10.14
N ASP A 73 -0.56 10.08 -9.33
CA ASP A 73 -0.51 11.51 -9.63
C ASP A 73 0.32 11.80 -10.88
N CYS A 74 1.39 11.04 -11.13
CA CYS A 74 2.15 11.11 -12.38
C CYS A 74 1.30 10.67 -13.58
N CYS A 75 0.62 9.52 -13.46
CA CYS A 75 -0.28 9.02 -14.51
C CYS A 75 -1.46 9.98 -14.80
N SER A 76 -1.90 10.76 -13.80
CA SER A 76 -2.98 11.72 -14.00
C SER A 76 -2.63 12.86 -14.95
N MET A 77 -1.34 13.15 -15.14
CA MET A 77 -0.87 14.11 -16.14
C MET A 77 -1.06 13.60 -17.58
N VAL A 78 -1.15 12.27 -17.75
CA VAL A 78 -1.36 11.62 -19.05
C VAL A 78 -2.85 11.41 -19.31
N SER A 79 -3.61 10.87 -18.34
CA SER A 79 -5.01 10.52 -18.60
C SER A 79 -5.97 11.71 -18.54
N GLY A 80 -5.70 12.72 -17.71
CA GLY A 80 -6.57 13.88 -17.50
C GLY A 80 -7.97 13.57 -16.95
N LYS A 81 -8.32 12.29 -16.77
CA LYS A 81 -9.64 11.82 -16.37
C LYS A 81 -9.78 11.83 -14.86
N GLU A 82 -10.93 12.28 -14.37
CA GLU A 82 -11.29 12.13 -12.95
C GLU A 82 -11.94 10.77 -12.69
N VAL A 83 -11.78 10.27 -11.46
CA VAL A 83 -12.37 9.00 -11.04
C VAL A 83 -13.88 9.17 -10.86
N LYS A 84 -14.69 8.30 -11.49
CA LYS A 84 -16.15 8.39 -11.45
C LYS A 84 -16.77 8.15 -10.05
N GLY A 85 -16.03 7.50 -9.14
CA GLY A 85 -16.50 7.25 -7.78
C GLY A 85 -17.76 6.38 -7.70
N GLY A 86 -18.57 6.56 -6.65
CA GLY A 86 -19.82 5.83 -6.43
C GLY A 86 -19.62 4.42 -5.85
N TRP A 87 -20.46 3.48 -6.29
CA TRP A 87 -20.47 2.09 -5.79
C TRP A 87 -19.13 1.36 -5.98
N ARG A 88 -18.33 1.76 -6.97
CA ARG A 88 -16.99 1.20 -7.22
C ARG A 88 -16.03 1.46 -6.06
N ASN A 89 -16.27 2.50 -5.25
CA ASN A 89 -15.51 2.75 -4.03
C ASN A 89 -15.76 1.70 -2.94
N LEU A 90 -16.81 0.87 -3.06
CA LEU A 90 -17.07 -0.22 -2.13
C LEU A 90 -16.18 -1.44 -2.41
N ILE A 91 -15.65 -1.57 -3.63
CA ILE A 91 -14.82 -2.72 -4.05
C ILE A 91 -13.61 -2.88 -3.13
N LYS A 92 -12.97 -1.78 -2.71
CA LYS A 92 -11.84 -1.85 -1.77
C LYS A 92 -12.20 -2.47 -0.42
N TYR A 93 -13.44 -2.29 0.06
CA TYR A 93 -13.91 -2.93 1.30
C TYR A 93 -14.14 -4.43 1.10
N LEU A 94 -14.60 -4.83 -0.09
CA LEU A 94 -14.73 -6.25 -0.45
C LEU A 94 -13.38 -6.96 -0.50
N ILE A 95 -12.30 -6.29 -0.89
CA ILE A 95 -10.93 -6.84 -0.84
C ILE A 95 -10.38 -6.82 0.59
N TRP A 96 -10.70 -5.79 1.35
CA TRP A 96 -10.16 -5.59 2.69
C TRP A 96 -10.74 -6.53 3.74
N ILE A 97 -12.05 -6.81 3.70
CA ILE A 97 -12.70 -7.70 4.68
C ILE A 97 -12.07 -9.10 4.67
N PRO A 98 -11.95 -9.80 3.52
CA PRO A 98 -11.28 -11.11 3.43
C PRO A 98 -9.83 -11.08 3.88
N TRP A 99 -9.12 -10.00 3.58
CA TRP A 99 -7.71 -9.87 3.96
C TRP A 99 -7.54 -9.63 5.47
N LEU A 100 -8.40 -8.82 6.10
CA LEU A 100 -8.34 -8.64 7.56
C LEU A 100 -8.76 -9.92 8.30
N THR A 101 -9.79 -10.61 7.79
CA THR A 101 -10.22 -11.89 8.36
C THR A 101 -9.15 -12.97 8.20
N SER A 102 -8.41 -13.03 7.09
CA SER A 102 -7.30 -13.98 6.94
C SER A 102 -6.19 -13.73 7.95
N ILE A 103 -5.83 -12.46 8.22
CA ILE A 103 -4.84 -12.11 9.24
C ILE A 103 -5.29 -12.58 10.62
N ALA A 104 -6.54 -12.30 11.00
CA ALA A 104 -7.07 -12.70 12.30
C ALA A 104 -7.08 -14.23 12.49
N LEU A 105 -7.53 -14.97 11.46
CA LEU A 105 -7.56 -16.43 11.49
C LEU A 105 -6.16 -17.03 11.63
N ILE A 106 -5.18 -16.51 10.88
CA ILE A 106 -3.80 -16.99 10.91
C ILE A 106 -3.17 -16.79 12.29
N ILE A 107 -3.39 -15.64 12.92
CA ILE A 107 -2.85 -15.39 14.27
C ILE A 107 -3.43 -16.37 15.30
N ILE A 108 -4.72 -16.70 15.17
CA ILE A 108 -5.40 -17.67 16.06
C ILE A 108 -4.87 -19.08 15.80
N THR A 109 -4.77 -19.51 14.54
CA THR A 109 -4.35 -20.88 14.19
C THR A 109 -2.85 -21.11 14.39
N ALA A 110 -2.01 -20.08 14.29
CA ALA A 110 -0.56 -20.18 14.54
C ALA A 110 -0.20 -20.39 16.03
N GLY A 111 -1.19 -20.31 16.92
CA GLY A 111 -0.99 -20.42 18.37
C GLY A 111 -0.38 -19.17 19.00
N GLY A 112 -0.54 -18.01 18.36
CA GLY A 112 -0.01 -16.72 18.81
C GLY A 112 1.34 -16.33 18.21
N ILE A 113 1.92 -15.27 18.75
CA ILE A 113 3.15 -14.65 18.25
C ILE A 113 4.36 -15.31 18.89
N LYS A 114 5.21 -15.92 18.06
CA LYS A 114 6.42 -16.62 18.49
C LYS A 114 7.68 -15.75 18.37
N LYS A 115 7.71 -14.84 17.39
CA LYS A 115 8.89 -14.00 17.12
C LYS A 115 8.50 -12.67 16.47
N ILE A 116 9.32 -11.65 16.65
CA ILE A 116 9.21 -10.37 15.92
C ILE A 116 10.43 -10.28 15.00
N ASN A 117 10.19 -10.12 13.70
CA ASN A 117 11.24 -9.89 12.70
C ASN A 117 10.84 -8.75 11.75
N MET A 118 11.35 -7.55 12.03
CA MET A 118 11.05 -6.37 11.20
C MET A 118 11.58 -6.49 9.77
N LEU A 119 12.66 -7.26 9.56
CA LEU A 119 13.36 -7.41 8.28
C LEU A 119 12.95 -8.71 7.55
N TYR A 120 11.75 -9.22 7.85
CA TYR A 120 11.24 -10.46 7.25
C TYR A 120 11.17 -10.33 5.71
N CYS A 121 11.84 -11.24 5.01
CA CYS A 121 12.02 -11.24 3.54
C CYS A 121 12.69 -9.99 2.94
N THR A 122 13.42 -9.19 3.72
CA THR A 122 14.23 -8.08 3.19
C THR A 122 15.72 -8.39 3.32
N ASP A 123 16.51 -8.16 2.27
CA ASP A 123 17.98 -8.29 2.34
C ASP A 123 18.59 -6.95 2.75
N HIS A 124 19.20 -6.89 3.95
CA HIS A 124 19.76 -5.67 4.53
C HIS A 124 18.77 -4.48 4.61
N GLY A 125 17.47 -4.74 4.69
CA GLY A 125 16.41 -3.72 4.74
C GLY A 125 15.97 -3.18 3.38
N ILE A 126 16.52 -3.70 2.28
CA ILE A 126 16.09 -3.40 0.92
C ILE A 126 15.02 -4.43 0.52
N SER A 127 13.85 -3.93 0.10
CA SER A 127 12.75 -4.81 -0.34
C SER A 127 13.09 -5.50 -1.67
N VAL A 128 13.52 -4.73 -2.67
CA VAL A 128 13.82 -5.26 -4.00
C VAL A 128 15.33 -5.46 -4.15
N SER A 129 15.83 -6.59 -3.64
CA SER A 129 17.27 -6.96 -3.64
C SER A 129 17.64 -7.96 -4.75
N GLY A 130 16.69 -8.76 -5.21
CA GLY A 130 16.92 -9.83 -6.18
C GLY A 130 15.97 -9.80 -7.38
N LEU A 131 16.33 -10.51 -8.45
CA LEU A 131 15.53 -10.57 -9.68
C LEU A 131 14.08 -11.03 -9.43
N TRP A 132 13.89 -12.00 -8.52
CA TRP A 132 12.58 -12.52 -8.14
C TRP A 132 11.71 -11.49 -7.40
N SER A 133 12.32 -10.60 -6.61
CA SER A 133 11.61 -9.52 -5.91
C SER A 133 11.17 -8.39 -6.85
N TYR A 134 11.79 -8.29 -8.03
CA TYR A 134 11.46 -7.30 -9.05
C TYR A 134 10.14 -7.61 -9.75
N ILE A 135 9.78 -8.89 -9.86
CA ILE A 135 8.54 -9.36 -10.48
C ILE A 135 7.29 -8.80 -9.76
N PRO A 136 7.08 -9.04 -8.43
CA PRO A 136 5.92 -8.49 -7.74
C PRO A 136 5.91 -6.96 -7.75
N TYR A 137 7.09 -6.32 -7.70
CA TYR A 137 7.21 -4.87 -7.83
C TYR A 137 6.69 -4.34 -9.16
N LEU A 138 7.13 -4.91 -10.29
CA LEU A 138 6.67 -4.52 -11.62
C LEU A 138 5.18 -4.79 -11.82
N VAL A 139 4.69 -5.92 -11.32
CA VAL A 139 3.25 -6.26 -11.40
C VAL A 139 2.41 -5.21 -10.65
N VAL A 140 2.82 -4.83 -9.44
CA VAL A 140 2.11 -3.79 -8.66
C VAL A 140 2.15 -2.44 -9.38
N ILE A 141 3.31 -2.04 -9.92
CA ILE A 141 3.41 -0.79 -10.69
C ILE A 141 2.50 -0.84 -11.91
N ALA A 142 2.59 -1.88 -12.72
CA ALA A 142 1.79 -2.05 -13.92
C ALA A 142 0.29 -1.99 -13.60
N LEU A 143 -0.15 -2.70 -12.56
CA LEU A 143 -1.54 -2.70 -12.11
C LEU A 143 -2.02 -1.27 -11.76
N PHE A 144 -1.25 -0.54 -10.95
CA PHE A 144 -1.61 0.82 -10.53
C PHE A 144 -1.59 1.81 -11.70
N VAL A 145 -0.62 1.69 -12.62
CA VAL A 145 -0.53 2.52 -13.84
C VAL A 145 -1.73 2.26 -14.74
N ILE A 146 -2.01 0.99 -15.07
CA ILE A 146 -3.11 0.61 -15.96
C ILE A 146 -4.43 1.13 -15.41
N LEU A 147 -4.70 0.88 -14.12
CA LEU A 147 -5.92 1.38 -13.47
C LEU A 147 -6.00 2.91 -13.52
N SER A 148 -4.90 3.62 -13.27
CA SER A 148 -4.88 5.09 -13.26
C SER A 148 -5.06 5.71 -14.65
N LEU A 149 -4.57 5.04 -15.69
CA LEU A 149 -4.72 5.49 -17.08
C LEU A 149 -6.14 5.24 -17.61
N LEU A 150 -6.72 4.07 -17.28
CA LEU A 150 -8.05 3.69 -17.76
C LEU A 150 -9.18 4.39 -17.00
N PHE A 151 -9.10 4.43 -15.66
CA PHE A 151 -10.20 4.84 -14.80
C PHE A 151 -10.01 6.20 -14.13
N GLY A 152 -8.93 6.91 -14.47
CA GLY A 152 -8.66 8.27 -14.03
C GLY A 152 -7.82 8.37 -12.77
N LYS A 153 -7.63 9.62 -12.33
CA LYS A 153 -6.74 9.99 -11.23
C LYS A 153 -7.07 9.26 -9.93
N ARG A 154 -6.07 8.65 -9.32
CA ARG A 154 -6.15 7.94 -8.03
C ARG A 154 -7.14 6.75 -8.03
N SER A 155 -7.51 6.21 -9.19
CA SER A 155 -8.49 5.13 -9.30
C SER A 155 -8.12 3.86 -8.53
N ALA A 156 -6.84 3.47 -8.49
CA ALA A 156 -6.40 2.30 -7.73
C ALA A 156 -6.61 2.50 -6.23
N CYS A 157 -6.38 3.70 -5.70
CA CYS A 157 -6.70 4.05 -4.29
C CYS A 157 -8.21 3.99 -4.00
N HIS A 158 -9.05 4.25 -4.99
CA HIS A 158 -10.50 4.23 -4.85
C HIS A 158 -11.10 2.83 -4.95
N TYR A 159 -10.55 1.97 -5.81
CA TYR A 159 -11.18 0.70 -6.16
C TYR A 159 -10.48 -0.54 -5.60
N ILE A 160 -9.14 -0.61 -5.63
CA ILE A 160 -8.42 -1.87 -5.41
C ILE A 160 -7.45 -1.85 -4.23
N CYS A 161 -7.04 -0.66 -3.79
CA CYS A 161 -6.07 -0.53 -2.71
C CYS A 161 -6.64 -1.07 -1.40
N TRP A 162 -6.09 -2.18 -0.93
CA TRP A 162 -6.45 -2.79 0.36
C TRP A 162 -6.03 -1.91 1.55
N MET A 163 -5.09 -0.98 1.38
CA MET A 163 -4.72 -0.05 2.45
C MET A 163 -5.74 1.08 2.63
N ALA A 164 -6.43 1.46 1.55
CA ALA A 164 -7.27 2.64 1.54
C ALA A 164 -8.48 2.58 2.48
N PRO A 165 -9.12 1.42 2.75
CA PRO A 165 -10.19 1.29 3.75
C PRO A 165 -9.78 1.66 5.17
N PHE A 166 -8.51 1.44 5.55
CA PHE A 166 -8.01 1.83 6.88
C PHE A 166 -7.95 3.33 7.11
N MET A 167 -7.95 4.11 6.03
CA MET A 167 -7.63 5.53 6.06
C MET A 167 -8.86 6.41 5.81
N VAL A 168 -10.08 5.87 5.91
CA VAL A 168 -11.32 6.58 5.57
C VAL A 168 -11.85 7.40 6.72
#